data_AF-A0A7X1F4R3-F1
#
_entry.id   AF-A0A7X1F4R3-F1
#
_cell.length_a   1.000
_cell.length_b   1.000
_cell.length_c   1.000
_cell.angle_alpha   90.00
_cell.angle_beta   90.00
_cell.angle_gamma   90.00
#
_symmetry.space_group_name_H-M   'P 1'
#
loop_
_entity.id
_entity.type
_entity.pdbx_description
1 polymer ?
#
loop_
_entity_poly.entity_id
_entity_poly.type
_entity_poly.pdbx_seq_one_letter_code
_entity_poly.pdbx_strand_id
1 'polypeptide(L)'
;MNRRDILTGLAGLPLLTGAMRLSASPTGRFPGEDLAVLREAMAIHPGLHRYLSPAAVERNLGTFARDYARAEGLDQRYLALSRFLTTLRCGHSYANFFNQSAAVTKALFDGPTRLPFHFVWLGRDMVVLADHSGTGALPRGTRVLAVNGLPAGALLDRLLPYTRADGHNDAKRRSLLGVRGAEEIEYFDVFQGLLFPPSGGVHRLAVAPPGGAVRTIEVPAIDAAARRAAMSQVPETSDKSRWTYRVRPDGVAVLDMPGWAMYNSKWDWRRWLADRLDDANGTRGLVIDLRMNEGGDDCGDPILARLIDHDLSGWGFAGRLRFREVSAALRPHVTTWDKSFYSMGVGGADLGGGWIARPDDGAAMLIQPDSRRLKVPVAALIGPANSSATFGFASAARLSGKIRLFGEPTGGNRRGINGGAFLFTTLPGSGIEFDLPLVGYFPSQPQPDAGLVPDVTVPMTARAIAAGTDPALDAAAAWALASG
;
A
#
# COMPACT_ATOMS: atom_id res chain seq x y z
N MET A 1 -3.53 -15.07 -7.87
CA MET A 1 -2.76 -16.34 -7.72
C MET A 1 -2.49 -16.52 -6.23
N ASN A 2 -2.80 -17.66 -5.63
CA ASN A 2 -2.76 -17.79 -4.17
C ASN A 2 -1.31 -17.78 -3.67
N ARG A 3 -0.96 -16.81 -2.80
CA ARG A 3 0.38 -16.71 -2.17
C ARG A 3 0.74 -17.94 -1.31
N ARG A 4 -0.21 -18.86 -1.10
CA ARG A 4 -0.04 -20.12 -0.35
C ARG A 4 0.67 -21.25 -1.11
N ASP A 5 0.78 -21.20 -2.45
CA ASP A 5 1.22 -22.39 -3.23
C ASP A 5 2.70 -22.40 -3.67
N ILE A 6 3.54 -21.49 -3.17
CA ILE A 6 4.98 -21.54 -3.42
C ILE A 6 5.67 -21.78 -2.09
N LEU A 7 5.69 -23.05 -1.63
CA LEU A 7 6.69 -23.67 -0.76
C LEU A 7 6.23 -25.08 -0.32
N THR A 8 6.18 -26.03 -1.26
CA THR A 8 6.31 -27.46 -0.94
C THR A 8 6.91 -28.20 -2.14
N GLY A 9 8.22 -28.39 -2.11
CA GLY A 9 8.92 -29.33 -2.99
C GLY A 9 9.29 -30.60 -2.20
N LEU A 10 8.74 -31.73 -2.67
CA LEU A 10 9.12 -33.13 -2.42
C LEU A 10 8.90 -33.74 -1.01
N ALA A 11 7.84 -34.54 -0.86
CA ALA A 11 7.92 -36.02 -0.82
C ALA A 11 6.54 -36.66 -0.52
N GLY A 12 6.19 -37.72 -1.28
CA GLY A 12 5.23 -38.75 -0.84
C GLY A 12 3.87 -38.81 -1.56
N LEU A 13 3.71 -39.81 -2.43
CA LEU A 13 2.47 -40.30 -3.07
C LEU A 13 1.64 -41.18 -2.07
N PRO A 14 0.39 -41.59 -2.39
CA PRO A 14 -0.81 -41.18 -1.66
C PRO A 14 -1.38 -42.27 -0.72
N LEU A 15 -2.17 -41.85 0.27
CA LEU A 15 -3.19 -42.70 0.88
C LEU A 15 -4.54 -42.01 0.79
N LEU A 16 -5.39 -42.61 -0.05
CA LEU A 16 -6.81 -42.36 -0.20
C LEU A 16 -7.52 -42.60 1.14
N THR A 17 -8.10 -41.55 1.72
CA THR A 17 -9.30 -41.69 2.55
C THR A 17 -10.24 -40.54 2.22
N GLY A 18 -11.42 -40.91 1.68
CA GLY A 18 -12.47 -39.96 1.33
C GLY A 18 -13.10 -39.40 2.60
N ALA A 19 -12.98 -38.08 2.77
CA ALA A 19 -13.85 -37.32 3.66
C ALA A 19 -14.81 -36.50 2.79
N MET A 20 -16.10 -36.73 3.00
CA MET A 20 -17.21 -36.08 2.33
C MET A 20 -17.04 -34.55 2.32
N ARG A 21 -17.04 -33.95 1.13
CA ARG A 21 -17.20 -32.51 0.96
C ARG A 21 -18.65 -32.16 1.27
N LEU A 22 -18.90 -31.63 2.46
CA LEU A 22 -20.13 -30.88 2.73
C LEU A 22 -20.05 -29.56 1.96
N SER A 23 -20.73 -29.55 0.81
CA SER A 23 -21.10 -28.35 0.08
C SER A 23 -22.07 -27.52 0.95
N ALA A 24 -21.53 -26.61 1.76
CA ALA A 24 -22.34 -25.61 2.45
C ALA A 24 -22.55 -24.40 1.51
N SER A 25 -23.82 -24.14 1.17
CA SER A 25 -24.22 -22.91 0.49
C SER A 25 -23.99 -21.70 1.43
N PRO A 26 -23.49 -20.56 0.93
CA PRO A 26 -23.11 -19.41 1.76
C PRO A 26 -24.32 -18.50 2.08
N THR A 27 -25.36 -19.04 2.70
CA THR A 27 -26.51 -18.24 3.14
C THR A 27 -26.92 -18.56 4.58
N GLY A 28 -26.40 -17.73 5.51
CA GLY A 28 -27.05 -17.36 6.76
C GLY A 28 -26.94 -18.31 7.97
N ARG A 29 -25.96 -18.07 8.86
CA ARG A 29 -26.10 -18.15 10.35
C ARG A 29 -24.87 -17.80 11.22
N PHE A 30 -23.75 -17.35 10.64
CA PHE A 30 -22.47 -17.28 11.36
C PHE A 30 -21.96 -15.91 11.91
N PRO A 31 -22.77 -14.84 12.12
CA PRO A 31 -22.22 -13.59 12.66
C PRO A 31 -21.50 -13.75 14.02
N GLY A 32 -21.97 -14.65 14.89
CA GLY A 32 -21.41 -14.82 16.23
C GLY A 32 -19.97 -15.32 16.24
N GLU A 33 -19.65 -16.32 15.42
CA GLU A 33 -18.31 -16.91 15.33
C GLU A 33 -17.31 -15.94 14.68
N ASP A 34 -17.72 -15.26 13.61
CA ASP A 34 -16.90 -14.22 12.96
C ASP A 34 -16.57 -13.08 13.93
N LEU A 35 -17.56 -12.64 14.72
CA LEU A 35 -17.34 -11.60 15.72
C LEU A 35 -16.41 -12.05 16.85
N ALA A 36 -16.48 -13.31 17.27
CA ALA A 36 -15.57 -13.86 18.28
C ALA A 36 -14.12 -13.89 17.75
N VAL A 37 -13.90 -14.40 16.54
CA VAL A 37 -12.56 -14.44 15.92
C VAL A 37 -12.00 -13.03 15.72
N LEU A 38 -12.81 -12.07 15.26
CA LEU A 38 -12.37 -10.69 15.14
C LEU A 38 -11.95 -10.10 16.50
N ARG A 39 -12.70 -10.36 17.57
CA ARG A 39 -12.35 -9.86 18.91
C ARG A 39 -11.03 -10.43 19.42
N GLU A 40 -10.81 -11.73 19.23
CA GLU A 40 -9.52 -12.38 19.55
C GLU A 40 -8.36 -11.76 18.76
N ALA A 41 -8.55 -11.54 17.45
CA ALA A 41 -7.57 -10.88 16.61
C ALA A 41 -7.27 -9.44 17.07
N MET A 42 -8.30 -8.66 17.42
CA MET A 42 -8.13 -7.28 17.88
C MET A 42 -7.43 -7.20 19.24
N ALA A 43 -7.64 -8.18 20.14
CA ALA A 43 -6.99 -8.22 21.45
C ALA A 43 -5.45 -8.23 21.35
N ILE A 44 -4.90 -8.83 20.29
CA ILE A 44 -3.45 -8.90 20.06
C ILE A 44 -2.95 -7.84 19.06
N HIS A 45 -3.84 -7.01 18.50
CA HIS A 45 -3.47 -6.02 17.49
C HIS A 45 -2.73 -4.82 18.14
N PRO A 46 -1.45 -4.55 17.81
CA PRO A 46 -0.65 -3.51 18.46
C PRO A 46 -1.17 -2.09 18.20
N GLY A 47 -1.85 -1.87 17.09
CA GLY A 47 -2.46 -0.58 16.73
C GLY A 47 -3.81 -0.27 17.38
N LEU A 48 -4.48 -1.21 18.08
CA LEU A 48 -5.89 -1.07 18.47
C LEU A 48 -6.16 0.22 19.27
N HIS A 49 -5.27 0.51 20.22
CA HIS A 49 -5.36 1.67 21.09
C HIS A 49 -4.38 2.81 20.72
N ARG A 50 -3.71 2.73 19.57
CA ARG A 50 -2.73 3.76 19.17
C ARG A 50 -3.40 5.11 18.91
N TYR A 51 -4.59 5.09 18.32
CA TYR A 51 -5.35 6.29 17.94
C TYR A 51 -6.75 6.34 18.55
N LEU A 52 -7.18 5.27 19.22
CA LEU A 52 -8.53 5.11 19.74
C LEU A 52 -8.51 4.92 21.26
N SER A 53 -9.35 5.69 21.96
CA SER A 53 -9.69 5.40 23.36
C SER A 53 -10.45 4.06 23.47
N PRO A 54 -10.44 3.40 24.64
CA PRO A 54 -11.23 2.19 24.87
C PRO A 54 -12.72 2.35 24.51
N ALA A 55 -13.33 3.49 24.89
CA ALA A 55 -14.71 3.77 24.54
C ALA A 55 -14.95 3.92 23.03
N ALA A 56 -13.96 4.43 22.28
CA ALA A 56 -14.05 4.52 20.82
C ALA A 56 -13.95 3.13 20.17
N VAL A 57 -13.06 2.27 20.67
CA VAL A 57 -12.94 0.88 20.22
C VAL A 57 -14.26 0.13 20.41
N GLU A 58 -14.87 0.19 21.59
CA GLU A 58 -16.15 -0.48 21.85
C GLU A 58 -17.28 0.05 20.97
N ARG A 59 -17.35 1.37 20.74
CA ARG A 59 -18.33 1.94 19.80
C ARG A 59 -18.14 1.44 18.36
N ASN A 60 -16.89 1.35 17.91
CA ASN A 60 -16.57 0.89 16.55
C ASN A 60 -16.87 -0.60 16.39
N LEU A 61 -16.50 -1.44 17.38
CA LEU A 61 -16.85 -2.86 17.41
C LEU A 61 -18.36 -3.08 17.47
N GLY A 62 -19.08 -2.31 18.28
CA GLY A 62 -20.55 -2.38 18.35
C GLY A 62 -21.21 -1.96 17.03
N THR A 63 -20.64 -0.99 16.32
CA THR A 63 -21.12 -0.57 14.99
C THR A 63 -20.87 -1.66 13.96
N PHE A 64 -19.65 -2.19 13.91
CA PHE A 64 -19.31 -3.34 13.07
C PHE A 64 -20.26 -4.52 13.32
N ALA A 65 -20.47 -4.91 14.58
CA ALA A 65 -21.33 -6.04 14.91
C ALA A 65 -22.77 -5.86 14.41
N ARG A 66 -23.35 -4.65 14.54
CA ARG A 66 -24.69 -4.36 14.03
C ARG A 66 -24.75 -4.41 12.51
N ASP A 67 -23.80 -3.78 11.84
CA ASP A 67 -23.78 -3.70 10.37
C ASP A 67 -23.52 -5.07 9.75
N TYR A 68 -22.59 -5.83 10.33
CA TYR A 68 -22.25 -7.19 9.91
C TYR A 68 -23.40 -8.17 10.12
N ALA A 69 -24.13 -8.06 11.23
CA ALA A 69 -25.32 -8.89 11.47
C ALA A 69 -26.50 -8.56 10.54
N ARG A 70 -26.61 -7.30 10.10
CA ARG A 70 -27.64 -6.86 9.14
C ARG A 70 -27.28 -7.14 7.68
N ALA A 71 -26.01 -7.48 7.40
CA ALA A 71 -25.53 -7.69 6.05
C ALA A 71 -26.19 -8.93 5.40
N GLU A 72 -26.89 -8.69 4.31
CA GLU A 72 -27.61 -9.71 3.53
C GLU A 72 -26.65 -10.54 2.65
N GLY A 73 -25.56 -9.91 2.19
CA GLY A 73 -24.60 -10.49 1.26
C GLY A 73 -23.14 -10.41 1.74
N LEU A 74 -22.27 -11.13 1.01
CA LEU A 74 -20.82 -11.16 1.27
C LEU A 74 -20.17 -9.79 1.04
N ASP A 75 -20.65 -9.04 0.05
CA ASP A 75 -20.26 -7.67 -0.28
C ASP A 75 -20.48 -6.71 0.90
N GLN A 76 -21.67 -6.75 1.51
CA GLN A 76 -22.02 -5.92 2.67
C GLN A 76 -21.18 -6.29 3.90
N ARG A 77 -20.90 -7.58 4.11
CA ARG A 77 -19.99 -8.06 5.16
C ARG A 77 -18.55 -7.59 4.94
N TYR A 78 -18.06 -7.70 3.71
CA TYR A 78 -16.72 -7.24 3.33
C TYR A 78 -16.57 -5.73 3.52
N LEU A 79 -17.57 -4.95 3.12
CA LEU A 79 -17.60 -3.50 3.34
C LEU A 79 -17.65 -3.15 4.84
N ALA A 80 -18.46 -3.86 5.64
CA ALA A 80 -18.53 -3.65 7.09
C ALA A 80 -17.17 -3.91 7.76
N LEU A 81 -16.51 -5.02 7.42
CA LEU A 81 -15.18 -5.35 7.95
C LEU A 81 -14.14 -4.33 7.51
N SER A 82 -14.11 -3.99 6.22
CA SER A 82 -13.17 -3.01 5.67
C SER A 82 -13.31 -1.67 6.38
N ARG A 83 -14.53 -1.17 6.58
CA ARG A 83 -14.80 0.08 7.30
C ARG A 83 -14.40 0.02 8.77
N PHE A 84 -14.55 -1.14 9.43
CA PHE A 84 -14.09 -1.29 10.81
C PHE A 84 -12.56 -1.22 10.90
N LEU A 85 -11.85 -1.94 10.04
CA LEU A 85 -10.39 -2.01 10.05
C LEU A 85 -9.73 -0.65 9.79
N THR A 86 -10.31 0.20 8.95
CA THR A 86 -9.79 1.57 8.74
C THR A 86 -9.86 2.45 9.99
N THR A 87 -10.78 2.16 10.92
CA THR A 87 -10.85 2.91 12.19
C THR A 87 -9.62 2.74 13.06
N LEU A 88 -8.89 1.63 12.90
CA LEU A 88 -7.63 1.36 13.58
C LEU A 88 -6.52 2.32 13.14
N ARG A 89 -6.68 2.96 11.97
CA ARG A 89 -5.67 3.83 11.34
C ARG A 89 -4.31 3.16 11.23
N CYS A 90 -4.36 1.91 10.74
CA CYS A 90 -3.18 1.14 10.41
C CYS A 90 -3.12 0.93 8.90
N GLY A 91 -1.95 1.21 8.32
CA GLY A 91 -1.66 0.96 6.91
C GLY A 91 -1.59 -0.53 6.56
N HIS A 92 -1.63 -1.45 7.53
CA HIS A 92 -1.41 -2.88 7.32
C HIS A 92 -2.57 -3.76 7.81
N SER A 93 -3.70 -3.14 8.18
CA SER A 93 -4.90 -3.86 8.65
C SER A 93 -6.05 -3.56 7.70
N TYR A 94 -6.35 -4.50 6.82
CA TYR A 94 -7.40 -4.37 5.82
C TYR A 94 -7.92 -5.74 5.41
N ALA A 95 -9.16 -5.78 4.92
CA ALA A 95 -9.71 -6.98 4.31
C ALA A 95 -8.95 -7.25 3.02
N ASN A 96 -7.97 -8.15 3.06
CA ASN A 96 -6.93 -8.18 2.07
C ASN A 96 -7.44 -8.83 0.77
N PHE A 97 -7.76 -8.00 -0.22
CA PHE A 97 -8.29 -8.48 -1.50
C PHE A 97 -7.26 -9.28 -2.32
N PHE A 98 -5.97 -9.23 -1.99
CA PHE A 98 -4.93 -10.05 -2.63
C PHE A 98 -4.91 -11.51 -2.11
N ASN A 99 -5.40 -11.74 -0.90
CA ASN A 99 -5.32 -13.04 -0.22
C ASN A 99 -6.66 -13.79 -0.12
N GLN A 100 -7.74 -13.20 -0.62
CA GLN A 100 -9.04 -13.85 -0.60
C GLN A 100 -9.03 -15.19 -1.34
N SER A 101 -9.84 -16.14 -0.88
CA SER A 101 -10.05 -17.40 -1.59
C SER A 101 -10.63 -17.15 -2.98
N ALA A 102 -10.43 -18.07 -3.92
CA ALA A 102 -10.98 -17.95 -5.27
C ALA A 102 -12.51 -17.77 -5.28
N ALA A 103 -13.22 -18.39 -4.32
CA ALA A 103 -14.66 -18.24 -4.18
C ALA A 103 -15.05 -16.82 -3.75
N VAL A 104 -14.34 -16.24 -2.78
CA VAL A 104 -14.58 -14.86 -2.31
C VAL A 104 -14.19 -13.85 -3.39
N THR A 105 -13.05 -14.01 -4.04
CA THR A 105 -12.61 -13.16 -5.16
C THR A 105 -13.64 -13.16 -6.28
N LYS A 106 -14.13 -14.33 -6.69
CA LYS A 106 -15.16 -14.44 -7.72
C LYS A 106 -16.47 -13.75 -7.32
N ALA A 107 -16.88 -13.91 -6.06
CA ALA A 107 -18.11 -13.31 -5.57
C ALA A 107 -18.05 -11.79 -5.45
N LEU A 108 -16.86 -11.21 -5.21
CA LEU A 108 -16.71 -9.79 -4.89
C LEU A 108 -16.08 -8.94 -6.00
N PHE A 109 -15.13 -9.48 -6.77
CA PHE A 109 -14.20 -8.66 -7.58
C PHE A 109 -14.18 -8.98 -9.08
N ASP A 110 -14.80 -10.07 -9.53
CA ASP A 110 -14.76 -10.49 -10.95
C ASP A 110 -15.72 -9.70 -11.85
N GLY A 111 -16.67 -8.96 -11.28
CA GLY A 111 -17.65 -8.18 -12.05
C GLY A 111 -17.01 -7.12 -12.96
N PRO A 112 -17.60 -6.83 -14.13
CA PRO A 112 -17.15 -5.78 -15.04
C PRO A 112 -17.62 -4.41 -14.53
N THR A 113 -16.97 -3.90 -13.49
CA THR A 113 -17.40 -2.69 -12.77
C THR A 113 -16.41 -1.52 -12.87
N ARG A 114 -15.28 -1.71 -13.55
CA ARG A 114 -14.12 -0.82 -13.48
C ARG A 114 -14.16 0.25 -14.56
N LEU A 115 -13.59 1.41 -14.24
CA LEU A 115 -13.40 2.50 -15.19
C LEU A 115 -12.28 2.20 -16.19
N PRO A 116 -12.48 2.38 -17.51
CA PRO A 116 -11.50 1.98 -18.52
C PRO A 116 -10.44 3.06 -18.78
N PHE A 117 -9.87 3.65 -17.73
CA PHE A 117 -8.79 4.64 -17.87
C PHE A 117 -7.97 4.71 -16.58
N HIS A 118 -6.74 5.19 -16.69
CA HIS A 118 -5.90 5.51 -15.55
C HIS A 118 -6.13 6.96 -15.13
N PHE A 119 -6.09 7.23 -13.82
CA PHE A 119 -6.26 8.56 -13.26
C PHE A 119 -5.52 8.73 -11.93
N VAL A 120 -5.33 9.99 -11.56
CA VAL A 120 -4.85 10.40 -10.24
C VAL A 120 -5.86 11.34 -9.60
N TRP A 121 -5.92 11.33 -8.28
CA TRP A 121 -6.63 12.34 -7.51
C TRP A 121 -5.70 13.51 -7.18
N LEU A 122 -6.04 14.70 -7.68
CA LEU A 122 -5.40 15.96 -7.27
C LEU A 122 -6.37 16.71 -6.35
N GLY A 123 -6.18 16.57 -5.04
CA GLY A 123 -7.16 17.02 -4.06
C GLY A 123 -8.46 16.22 -4.20
N ARG A 124 -9.52 16.85 -4.72
CA ARG A 124 -10.83 16.22 -5.01
C ARG A 124 -11.08 16.01 -6.50
N ASP A 125 -10.15 16.43 -7.36
CA ASP A 125 -10.28 16.29 -8.81
C ASP A 125 -9.74 14.93 -9.27
N MET A 126 -10.54 14.19 -10.03
CA MET A 126 -10.10 13.00 -10.76
C MET A 126 -9.53 13.44 -12.11
N VAL A 127 -8.23 13.19 -12.35
CA VAL A 127 -7.53 13.64 -13.55
C VAL A 127 -6.97 12.45 -14.32
N VAL A 128 -7.35 12.33 -15.59
CA VAL A 128 -6.97 11.23 -16.47
C VAL A 128 -5.47 11.24 -16.78
N LEU A 129 -4.83 10.08 -16.64
CA LEU A 129 -3.43 9.82 -17.00
C LEU A 129 -3.30 9.09 -18.34
N ALA A 130 -4.20 8.16 -18.65
CA ALA A 130 -4.22 7.38 -19.89
C ALA A 130 -5.64 6.87 -20.19
N ASP A 131 -6.05 6.96 -21.45
CA ASP A 131 -7.35 6.46 -21.94
C ASP A 131 -7.21 5.02 -22.41
N HIS A 132 -8.01 4.11 -21.84
CA HIS A 132 -8.11 2.70 -22.25
C HIS A 132 -9.54 2.32 -22.66
N SER A 133 -10.40 3.32 -22.88
CA SER A 133 -11.83 3.12 -23.20
C SER A 133 -12.09 2.72 -24.65
N GLY A 134 -11.10 2.89 -25.52
CA GLY A 134 -11.25 2.74 -26.97
C GLY A 134 -12.01 3.89 -27.65
N THR A 135 -12.44 4.90 -26.90
CA THR A 135 -13.24 6.03 -27.43
C THR A 135 -12.39 7.22 -27.89
N GLY A 136 -11.17 7.37 -27.36
CA GLY A 136 -10.33 8.55 -27.56
C GLY A 136 -10.89 9.83 -26.91
N ALA A 137 -11.96 9.72 -26.12
CA ALA A 137 -12.67 10.87 -25.56
C ALA A 137 -12.05 11.41 -24.27
N LEU A 138 -11.03 10.72 -23.72
CA LEU A 138 -10.37 11.04 -22.45
C LEU A 138 -8.88 11.39 -22.65
N PRO A 139 -8.52 12.44 -23.41
CA PRO A 139 -7.12 12.83 -23.55
C PRO A 139 -6.49 13.10 -22.17
N ARG A 140 -5.19 12.80 -22.04
CA ARG A 140 -4.42 12.99 -20.80
C ARG A 140 -4.62 14.40 -20.23
N GLY A 141 -4.86 14.50 -18.93
CA GLY A 141 -5.18 15.76 -18.23
C GLY A 141 -6.67 16.12 -18.22
N THR A 142 -7.54 15.32 -18.85
CA THR A 142 -9.00 15.46 -18.73
C THR A 142 -9.42 15.36 -17.26
N ARG A 143 -10.25 16.30 -16.81
CA ARG A 143 -10.90 16.24 -15.48
C ARG A 143 -12.20 15.46 -15.60
N VAL A 144 -12.37 14.43 -14.79
CA VAL A 144 -13.65 13.74 -14.63
C VAL A 144 -14.41 14.45 -13.52
N LEU A 145 -15.53 15.07 -13.88
CA LEU A 145 -16.36 15.85 -12.97
C LEU A 145 -17.39 14.98 -12.24
N ALA A 146 -17.91 13.95 -12.91
CA ALA A 146 -18.84 12.99 -12.32
C ALA A 146 -18.72 11.61 -12.99
N VAL A 147 -19.02 10.56 -12.21
CA VAL A 147 -19.13 9.17 -12.64
C VAL A 147 -20.53 8.67 -12.27
N ASN A 148 -21.31 8.20 -13.24
CA ASN A 148 -22.67 7.70 -13.06
C ASN A 148 -23.59 8.68 -12.30
N GLY A 149 -23.43 9.98 -12.58
CA GLY A 149 -24.20 11.05 -11.92
C GLY A 149 -23.65 11.49 -10.55
N LEU A 150 -22.66 10.79 -9.98
CA LEU A 150 -22.02 11.15 -8.73
C LEU A 150 -20.81 12.07 -8.98
N PRO A 151 -20.74 13.28 -8.39
CA PRO A 151 -19.55 14.12 -8.52
C PRO A 151 -18.28 13.42 -8.06
N ALA A 152 -17.17 13.58 -8.79
CA ALA A 152 -15.94 12.83 -8.53
C ALA A 152 -15.41 13.01 -7.10
N GLY A 153 -15.42 14.24 -6.57
CA GLY A 153 -15.04 14.47 -5.18
C GLY A 153 -15.96 13.78 -4.17
N ALA A 154 -17.27 13.67 -4.46
CA ALA A 154 -18.21 12.96 -3.60
C ALA A 154 -18.01 11.44 -3.68
N LEU A 155 -17.65 10.91 -4.86
CA LEU A 155 -17.22 9.52 -5.02
C LEU A 155 -16.00 9.25 -4.14
N LEU A 156 -14.95 10.09 -4.22
CA LEU A 156 -13.77 9.97 -3.37
C LEU A 156 -14.14 9.91 -1.87
N ASP A 157 -14.99 10.83 -1.40
CA ASP A 157 -15.43 10.87 0.01
C ASP A 157 -16.14 9.59 0.47
N ARG A 158 -16.89 8.95 -0.44
CA ARG A 158 -17.59 7.70 -0.15
C ARG A 158 -16.65 6.50 -0.09
N LEU A 159 -15.49 6.57 -0.76
CA LEU A 159 -14.49 5.51 -0.79
C LEU A 159 -13.47 5.62 0.36
N LEU A 160 -13.13 6.84 0.80
CA LEU A 160 -12.14 7.07 1.88
C LEU A 160 -12.36 6.25 3.16
N PRO A 161 -13.59 6.00 3.65
CA PRO A 161 -13.83 5.18 4.85
C PRO A 161 -13.40 3.72 4.72
N TYR A 162 -13.08 3.25 3.50
CA TYR A 162 -12.66 1.88 3.22
C TYR A 162 -11.18 1.76 2.90
N THR A 163 -10.43 2.88 2.95
CA THR A 163 -9.02 2.93 2.57
C THR A 163 -8.07 2.98 3.77
N ARG A 164 -7.10 2.07 3.77
CA ARG A 164 -6.07 1.96 4.82
C ARG A 164 -5.05 3.12 4.76
N ALA A 165 -4.57 3.54 5.94
CA ALA A 165 -3.42 4.44 6.10
C ALA A 165 -2.95 4.41 7.56
N ASP A 166 -1.67 4.70 7.79
CA ASP A 166 -1.16 4.91 9.15
C ASP A 166 -1.56 6.31 9.66
N GLY A 167 -2.25 6.33 10.80
CA GLY A 167 -2.76 7.56 11.41
C GLY A 167 -3.75 8.32 10.53
N HIS A 168 -3.74 9.65 10.61
CA HIS A 168 -4.69 10.51 9.86
C HIS A 168 -4.14 10.92 8.49
N ASN A 169 -3.50 10.01 7.76
CA ASN A 169 -2.90 10.31 6.46
C ASN A 169 -3.89 10.14 5.31
N ASP A 170 -4.80 11.09 5.14
CA ASP A 170 -5.79 11.05 4.05
C ASP A 170 -5.15 11.23 2.66
N ALA A 171 -3.95 11.82 2.59
CA ALA A 171 -3.20 11.87 1.33
C ALA A 171 -2.80 10.46 0.86
N LYS A 172 -2.38 9.57 1.78
CA LYS A 172 -2.14 8.15 1.48
C LYS A 172 -3.41 7.44 1.00
N ARG A 173 -4.53 7.64 1.71
CA ARG A 173 -5.82 7.05 1.33
C ARG A 173 -6.25 7.49 -0.07
N ARG A 174 -6.17 8.78 -0.35
CA ARG A 174 -6.44 9.33 -1.68
C ARG A 174 -5.50 8.76 -2.74
N SER A 175 -4.21 8.58 -2.42
CA SER A 175 -3.23 8.01 -3.35
C SER A 175 -3.58 6.57 -3.73
N LEU A 176 -3.99 5.73 -2.77
CA LEU A 176 -4.43 4.36 -3.01
C LEU A 176 -5.68 4.30 -3.89
N LEU A 177 -6.54 5.32 -3.84
CA LEU A 177 -7.75 5.41 -4.67
C LEU A 177 -7.50 5.97 -6.08
N GLY A 178 -6.25 6.26 -6.46
CA GLY A 178 -5.90 6.46 -7.86
C GLY A 178 -5.82 5.12 -8.61
N VAL A 179 -5.91 5.16 -9.95
CA VAL A 179 -5.74 3.98 -10.80
C VAL A 179 -4.62 4.28 -11.77
N ARG A 180 -3.47 3.62 -11.64
CA ARG A 180 -2.26 3.95 -12.44
C ARG A 180 -1.79 2.80 -13.30
N GLY A 181 -2.38 1.61 -13.11
CA GLY A 181 -1.98 0.38 -13.76
C GLY A 181 -0.68 -0.18 -13.19
N ALA A 182 -0.42 0.09 -11.91
CA ALA A 182 0.84 -0.24 -11.24
C ALA A 182 0.71 -1.40 -10.23
N GLU A 183 -0.52 -1.76 -9.84
CA GLU A 183 -0.84 -2.79 -8.84
C GLU A 183 -1.73 -3.88 -9.43
N GLU A 184 -1.51 -5.16 -9.09
CA GLU A 184 -2.29 -6.30 -9.63
C GLU A 184 -3.81 -6.10 -9.43
N ILE A 185 -4.18 -5.49 -8.31
CA ILE A 185 -5.54 -5.09 -7.98
C ILE A 185 -5.50 -3.65 -7.47
N GLU A 186 -6.16 -2.75 -8.20
CA GLU A 186 -6.25 -1.34 -7.84
C GLU A 186 -7.30 -1.12 -6.74
N TYR A 187 -6.93 -0.39 -5.68
CA TYR A 187 -7.79 -0.18 -4.50
C TYR A 187 -9.13 0.46 -4.87
N PHE A 188 -9.12 1.40 -5.82
CA PHE A 188 -10.32 2.04 -6.33
C PHE A 188 -11.27 1.04 -6.99
N ASP A 189 -10.76 0.16 -7.84
CA ASP A 189 -11.57 -0.82 -8.59
C ASP A 189 -12.37 -1.73 -7.65
N VAL A 190 -11.79 -2.09 -6.49
CA VAL A 190 -12.45 -2.89 -5.46
C VAL A 190 -13.65 -2.14 -4.87
N PHE A 191 -13.41 -0.98 -4.25
CA PHE A 191 -14.46 -0.32 -3.46
C PHE A 191 -15.47 0.43 -4.31
N GLN A 192 -15.05 1.02 -5.44
CA GLN A 192 -16.01 1.60 -6.39
C GLN A 192 -16.87 0.51 -7.01
N GLY A 193 -16.29 -0.65 -7.35
CA GLY A 193 -17.05 -1.77 -7.91
C GLY A 193 -18.11 -2.34 -6.96
N LEU A 194 -17.81 -2.41 -5.66
CA LEU A 194 -18.75 -2.88 -4.63
C LEU A 194 -19.83 -1.84 -4.28
N LEU A 195 -19.49 -0.55 -4.22
CA LEU A 195 -20.42 0.49 -3.75
C LEU A 195 -21.24 1.11 -4.88
N PHE A 196 -20.66 1.24 -6.07
CA PHE A 196 -21.23 1.97 -7.19
C PHE A 196 -21.02 1.23 -8.51
N PRO A 197 -21.48 -0.03 -8.63
CA PRO A 197 -21.38 -0.76 -9.89
C PRO A 197 -22.13 -0.01 -11.01
N PRO A 198 -21.62 -0.03 -12.25
CA PRO A 198 -22.29 0.59 -13.39
C PRO A 198 -23.61 -0.09 -13.72
N SER A 199 -24.56 0.69 -14.26
CA SER A 199 -25.79 0.15 -14.84
C SER A 199 -25.62 -0.06 -16.34
N GLY A 200 -26.12 -1.18 -16.87
CA GLY A 200 -26.08 -1.45 -18.32
C GLY A 200 -24.68 -1.69 -18.90
N GLY A 201 -23.68 -2.02 -18.07
CA GLY A 201 -22.32 -2.32 -18.51
C GLY A 201 -21.51 -1.10 -18.97
N VAL A 202 -21.98 0.12 -18.69
CA VAL A 202 -21.31 1.37 -19.09
C VAL A 202 -21.19 2.33 -17.91
N HIS A 203 -20.13 3.13 -17.94
CA HIS A 203 -20.01 4.31 -17.08
C HIS A 203 -20.37 5.57 -17.86
N ARG A 204 -21.30 6.37 -17.31
CA ARG A 204 -21.56 7.73 -17.79
C ARG A 204 -20.64 8.71 -17.08
N LEU A 205 -19.85 9.45 -17.84
CA LEU A 205 -18.90 10.41 -17.31
C LEU A 205 -19.27 11.82 -17.74
N ALA A 206 -19.27 12.77 -16.80
CA ALA A 206 -19.19 14.19 -17.14
C ALA A 206 -17.70 14.58 -17.09
N VAL A 207 -17.16 15.09 -18.21
CA VAL A 207 -15.73 15.34 -18.36
C VAL A 207 -15.43 16.72 -18.91
N ALA A 208 -14.30 17.29 -18.50
CA ALA A 208 -13.74 18.53 -19.03
C ALA A 208 -12.33 18.23 -19.58
N PRO A 209 -12.19 18.05 -20.91
CA PRO A 209 -10.88 17.90 -21.55
C PRO A 209 -10.02 19.16 -21.38
N PRO A 210 -8.69 19.07 -21.50
CA PRO A 210 -7.81 20.25 -21.44
C PRO A 210 -8.21 21.29 -22.50
N GLY A 211 -8.59 22.49 -22.07
CA GLY A 211 -9.05 23.57 -22.97
C GLY A 211 -10.38 23.32 -23.68
N GLY A 212 -11.08 22.21 -23.35
CA GLY A 212 -12.36 21.84 -23.97
C GLY A 212 -13.57 22.19 -23.10
N ALA A 213 -14.74 22.23 -23.74
CA ALA A 213 -16.02 22.34 -23.03
C ALA A 213 -16.37 21.05 -22.27
N VAL A 214 -17.18 21.20 -21.22
CA VAL A 214 -17.75 20.07 -20.48
C VAL A 214 -18.65 19.26 -21.41
N ARG A 215 -18.50 17.95 -21.38
CA ARG A 215 -19.35 17.02 -22.14
C ARG A 215 -19.64 15.75 -21.36
N THR A 216 -20.74 15.10 -21.70
CA THR A 216 -21.07 13.76 -21.20
C THR A 216 -20.66 12.72 -22.22
N ILE A 217 -20.01 11.65 -21.74
CA ILE A 217 -19.62 10.50 -22.56
C ILE A 217 -20.03 9.20 -21.86
N GLU A 218 -20.12 8.13 -22.64
CA GLU A 218 -20.27 6.77 -22.15
C GLU A 218 -19.01 5.98 -22.48
N VAL A 219 -18.52 5.21 -21.51
CA VAL A 219 -17.37 4.31 -21.68
C VAL A 219 -17.74 2.91 -21.19
N PRO A 220 -17.23 1.85 -21.82
CA PRO A 220 -17.54 0.49 -21.38
C PRO A 220 -16.96 0.23 -19.99
N ALA A 221 -17.71 -0.44 -19.12
CA ALA A 221 -17.15 -0.98 -17.89
C ALA A 221 -16.26 -2.18 -18.23
N ILE A 222 -15.09 -2.26 -17.59
CA ILE A 222 -14.13 -3.34 -17.85
C ILE A 222 -14.02 -4.30 -16.66
N ASP A 223 -13.66 -5.55 -16.97
CA ASP A 223 -13.37 -6.57 -15.98
C ASP A 223 -11.89 -6.55 -15.53
N ALA A 224 -11.52 -7.49 -14.66
CA ALA A 224 -10.16 -7.61 -14.15
C ALA A 224 -9.14 -7.99 -15.25
N ALA A 225 -9.55 -8.74 -16.26
CA ALA A 225 -8.67 -9.18 -17.33
C ALA A 225 -8.32 -8.01 -18.26
N ALA A 226 -9.31 -7.21 -18.65
CA ALA A 226 -9.12 -5.99 -19.41
C ALA A 226 -8.31 -4.94 -18.63
N ARG A 227 -8.52 -4.80 -17.31
CA ARG A 227 -7.65 -3.95 -16.46
C ARG A 227 -6.21 -4.42 -16.54
N ARG A 228 -5.95 -5.72 -16.34
CA ARG A 228 -4.60 -6.29 -16.35
C ARG A 228 -3.90 -6.09 -17.70
N ALA A 229 -4.63 -6.17 -18.81
CA ALA A 229 -4.10 -5.90 -20.14
C ALA A 229 -3.66 -4.44 -20.34
N ALA A 230 -4.26 -3.49 -19.60
CA ALA A 230 -3.92 -2.07 -19.65
C ALA A 230 -2.80 -1.65 -18.68
N MET A 231 -2.31 -2.57 -17.83
CA MET A 231 -1.27 -2.31 -16.85
C MET A 231 0.14 -2.30 -17.46
N SER A 232 1.04 -1.48 -16.91
CA SER A 232 2.46 -1.41 -17.29
C SER A 232 3.38 -2.16 -16.33
N GLN A 233 2.84 -2.99 -15.45
CA GLN A 233 3.57 -3.68 -14.40
C GLN A 233 4.39 -4.86 -14.95
N VAL A 234 5.66 -4.97 -14.53
CA VAL A 234 6.45 -6.19 -14.69
C VAL A 234 5.99 -7.21 -13.64
N PRO A 235 5.57 -8.43 -14.03
CA PRO A 235 5.11 -9.44 -13.08
C PRO A 235 6.16 -9.74 -11.99
N GLU A 236 5.72 -9.95 -10.74
CA GLU A 236 6.62 -10.28 -9.63
C GLU A 236 7.47 -11.55 -9.85
N THR A 237 7.02 -12.46 -10.72
CA THR A 237 7.78 -13.68 -11.04
C THR A 237 8.81 -13.50 -12.14
N SER A 238 8.88 -12.32 -12.76
CA SER A 238 9.79 -12.00 -13.85
C SER A 238 11.19 -11.66 -13.33
N ASP A 239 12.19 -11.98 -14.16
CA ASP A 239 13.60 -11.60 -14.06
C ASP A 239 13.91 -10.23 -14.69
N LYS A 240 12.93 -9.58 -15.32
CA LYS A 240 13.10 -8.25 -15.91
C LYS A 240 13.27 -7.19 -14.82
N SER A 241 14.07 -6.16 -15.14
CA SER A 241 14.22 -4.99 -14.27
C SER A 241 12.86 -4.35 -14.00
N ARG A 242 12.55 -4.13 -12.71
CA ARG A 242 11.35 -3.42 -12.27
C ARG A 242 11.58 -1.94 -12.06
N TRP A 243 12.84 -1.52 -12.06
CA TRP A 243 13.26 -0.13 -11.97
C TRP A 243 13.83 0.33 -13.31
N THR A 244 13.80 1.63 -13.55
CA THR A 244 14.41 2.21 -14.74
C THR A 244 15.48 3.21 -14.36
N TYR A 245 16.50 3.30 -15.21
CA TYR A 245 17.57 4.27 -15.07
C TYR A 245 17.76 4.95 -16.43
N ARG A 246 17.76 6.29 -16.44
CA ARG A 246 17.98 7.09 -17.65
C ARG A 246 18.76 8.34 -17.31
N VAL A 247 19.61 8.81 -18.22
CA VAL A 247 20.26 10.12 -18.10
C VAL A 247 19.47 11.10 -18.96
N ARG A 248 19.03 12.20 -18.36
CA ARG A 248 18.33 13.30 -19.07
C ARG A 248 19.30 14.04 -20.01
N PRO A 249 18.79 14.78 -21.01
CA PRO A 249 19.64 15.58 -21.91
C PRO A 249 20.48 16.64 -21.19
N ASP A 250 20.05 17.09 -20.00
CA ASP A 250 20.78 18.03 -19.14
C ASP A 250 21.92 17.37 -18.33
N GLY A 251 22.10 16.05 -18.44
CA GLY A 251 23.14 15.29 -17.78
C GLY A 251 22.78 14.79 -16.37
N VAL A 252 21.53 14.94 -15.91
CA VAL A 252 21.07 14.41 -14.62
C VAL A 252 20.53 12.98 -14.78
N ALA A 253 21.01 12.05 -13.96
CA ALA A 253 20.48 10.70 -13.89
C ALA A 253 19.12 10.66 -13.18
N VAL A 254 18.20 9.84 -13.68
CA VAL A 254 16.91 9.55 -13.05
C VAL A 254 16.80 8.05 -12.82
N LEU A 255 16.70 7.66 -11.55
CA LEU A 255 16.45 6.31 -11.10
C LEU A 255 15.00 6.21 -10.62
N ASP A 256 14.14 5.56 -11.39
CA ASP A 256 12.74 5.36 -11.06
C ASP A 256 12.52 4.00 -10.41
N MET A 257 12.04 4.00 -9.16
CA MET A 257 11.85 2.81 -8.35
C MET A 257 10.40 2.75 -7.83
N PRO A 258 9.42 2.35 -8.66
CA PRO A 258 8.01 2.41 -8.31
C PRO A 258 7.54 1.42 -7.23
N GLY A 259 8.38 0.48 -6.81
CA GLY A 259 8.09 -0.47 -5.73
C GLY A 259 9.34 -1.20 -5.24
N TRP A 260 9.37 -1.61 -3.97
CA TRP A 260 10.49 -2.33 -3.34
C TRP A 260 10.15 -3.75 -2.85
N ALA A 261 8.99 -4.29 -3.22
CA ALA A 261 8.67 -5.69 -2.91
C ALA A 261 9.54 -6.65 -3.76
N MET A 262 10.71 -7.03 -3.24
CA MET A 262 11.73 -7.85 -3.94
C MET A 262 11.96 -9.22 -3.31
N TYR A 263 11.27 -9.58 -2.23
CA TYR A 263 11.42 -10.84 -1.47
C TYR A 263 11.35 -12.13 -2.32
N ASN A 264 10.61 -12.11 -3.44
CA ASN A 264 10.48 -13.24 -4.38
C ASN A 264 11.09 -12.95 -5.75
N SER A 265 11.82 -11.84 -5.91
CA SER A 265 12.37 -11.42 -7.18
C SER A 265 13.51 -12.34 -7.63
N LYS A 266 13.44 -12.78 -8.89
CA LYS A 266 14.55 -13.48 -9.57
C LYS A 266 15.57 -12.52 -10.19
N TRP A 267 15.22 -11.24 -10.28
CA TRP A 267 16.10 -10.19 -10.76
C TRP A 267 17.11 -9.81 -9.67
N ASP A 268 18.41 -9.86 -10.00
CA ASP A 268 19.50 -9.36 -9.16
C ASP A 268 19.51 -7.83 -9.12
N TRP A 269 18.52 -7.28 -8.41
CA TRP A 269 18.32 -5.85 -8.26
C TRP A 269 19.48 -5.19 -7.50
N ARG A 270 20.19 -5.93 -6.63
CA ARG A 270 21.31 -5.39 -5.84
C ARG A 270 22.50 -5.09 -6.73
N ARG A 271 22.89 -6.05 -7.58
CA ARG A 271 23.95 -5.80 -8.56
C ARG A 271 23.53 -4.72 -9.55
N TRP A 272 22.32 -4.79 -10.09
CA TRP A 272 21.82 -3.77 -11.01
C TRP A 272 21.86 -2.37 -10.39
N LEU A 273 21.40 -2.21 -9.14
CA LEU A 273 21.42 -0.94 -8.44
C LEU A 273 22.86 -0.47 -8.21
N ALA A 274 23.75 -1.37 -7.78
CA ALA A 274 25.14 -1.04 -7.58
C ALA A 274 25.81 -0.51 -8.86
N ASP A 275 25.55 -1.15 -10.00
CA ASP A 275 26.06 -0.74 -11.32
C ASP A 275 25.50 0.64 -11.71
N ARG A 276 24.20 0.89 -11.49
CA ARG A 276 23.57 2.19 -11.79
C ARG A 276 24.06 3.32 -10.88
N LEU A 277 24.38 3.04 -9.62
CA LEU A 277 24.99 4.01 -8.72
C LEU A 277 26.44 4.30 -9.10
N ASP A 278 27.18 3.32 -9.64
CA ASP A 278 28.51 3.54 -10.22
C ASP A 278 28.41 4.43 -11.48
N ASP A 279 27.46 4.16 -12.37
CA ASP A 279 27.19 4.99 -13.56
C ASP A 279 26.80 6.43 -13.19
N ALA A 280 26.00 6.61 -12.13
CA ALA A 280 25.52 7.93 -11.70
C ALA A 280 26.65 8.89 -11.27
N ASN A 281 27.82 8.37 -10.83
CA ASN A 281 28.99 9.19 -10.54
C ASN A 281 29.55 9.93 -11.77
N GLY A 282 29.27 9.45 -12.98
CA GLY A 282 29.63 10.12 -14.24
C GLY A 282 28.63 11.19 -14.70
N THR A 283 27.60 11.47 -13.91
CA THR A 283 26.51 12.39 -14.25
C THR A 283 26.58 13.67 -13.42
N ARG A 284 25.71 14.65 -13.72
CA ARG A 284 25.67 15.91 -12.98
C ARG A 284 24.88 15.85 -11.66
N GLY A 285 24.22 14.72 -11.40
CA GLY A 285 23.34 14.53 -10.24
C GLY A 285 22.43 13.32 -10.42
N LEU A 286 21.89 12.82 -9.31
CA LEU A 286 20.95 11.70 -9.30
C LEU A 286 19.61 12.12 -8.69
N VAL A 287 18.52 11.91 -9.43
CA VAL A 287 17.15 12.02 -8.93
C VAL A 287 16.57 10.62 -8.78
N ILE A 288 16.15 10.27 -7.58
CA ILE A 288 15.49 8.99 -7.26
C ILE A 288 13.98 9.23 -7.20
N ASP A 289 13.21 8.65 -8.12
CA ASP A 289 11.76 8.78 -8.12
C ASP A 289 11.12 7.66 -7.31
N LEU A 290 10.51 8.04 -6.18
CA LEU A 290 9.84 7.13 -5.26
C LEU A 290 8.34 7.45 -5.14
N ARG A 291 7.80 8.39 -5.91
CA ARG A 291 6.43 8.92 -5.67
C ARG A 291 5.33 7.86 -5.77
N MET A 292 5.62 6.73 -6.40
CA MET A 292 4.72 5.58 -6.56
C MET A 292 4.95 4.44 -5.56
N ASN A 293 6.03 4.52 -4.78
CA ASN A 293 6.53 3.38 -4.04
C ASN A 293 5.95 3.31 -2.62
N GLU A 294 5.19 2.25 -2.34
CA GLU A 294 4.56 2.00 -1.04
C GLU A 294 5.51 1.36 -0.01
N GLY A 295 6.69 0.87 -0.43
CA GLY A 295 7.65 0.16 0.39
C GLY A 295 7.93 -1.25 -0.13
N GLY A 296 8.32 -2.13 0.78
CA GLY A 296 8.81 -3.48 0.51
C GLY A 296 10.07 -3.73 1.33
N ASP A 297 11.10 -4.25 0.68
CA ASP A 297 12.43 -4.43 1.28
C ASP A 297 13.17 -3.09 1.44
N ASP A 298 14.23 -3.06 2.24
CA ASP A 298 15.07 -1.88 2.50
C ASP A 298 16.01 -1.56 1.31
N CYS A 299 15.45 -1.46 0.10
CA CYS A 299 16.19 -1.18 -1.14
C CYS A 299 16.87 0.20 -1.17
N GLY A 300 16.51 1.10 -0.26
CA GLY A 300 17.13 2.42 -0.10
C GLY A 300 18.45 2.40 0.67
N ASP A 301 18.70 1.38 1.49
CA ASP A 301 19.90 1.30 2.33
C ASP A 301 21.20 1.28 1.53
N PRO A 302 21.33 0.52 0.42
CA PRO A 302 22.50 0.57 -0.44
C PRO A 302 22.77 1.95 -1.05
N ILE A 303 21.75 2.78 -1.23
CA ILE A 303 21.92 4.16 -1.74
C ILE A 303 22.51 5.04 -0.63
N LEU A 304 21.91 5.00 0.56
CA LEU A 304 22.38 5.76 1.72
C LEU A 304 23.80 5.37 2.12
N ALA A 305 24.12 4.08 2.12
CA ALA A 305 25.45 3.55 2.42
C ALA A 305 26.56 4.22 1.58
N ARG A 306 26.28 4.57 0.32
CA ARG A 306 27.26 5.24 -0.55
C ARG A 306 27.39 6.75 -0.32
N LEU A 307 26.51 7.35 0.46
CA LEU A 307 26.44 8.79 0.71
C LEU A 307 26.93 9.20 2.10
N ILE A 308 26.85 8.29 3.07
CA ILE A 308 27.21 8.53 4.47
C ILE A 308 28.68 8.21 4.77
N ASP A 309 29.16 8.74 5.90
CA ASP A 309 30.53 8.57 6.42
C ASP A 309 30.57 8.00 7.85
N HIS A 310 29.40 7.76 8.45
CA HIS A 310 29.22 7.12 9.75
C HIS A 310 27.97 6.23 9.71
N ASP A 311 27.86 5.31 10.66
CA ASP A 311 26.70 4.44 10.80
C ASP A 311 25.42 5.26 11.03
N LEU A 312 24.40 4.97 10.23
CA LEU A 312 23.10 5.64 10.31
C LEU A 312 22.05 4.65 10.81
N SER A 313 21.30 5.04 11.84
CA SER A 313 20.11 4.28 12.23
C SER A 313 19.03 4.45 11.16
N GLY A 314 18.68 3.37 10.45
CA GLY A 314 17.67 3.42 9.40
C GLY A 314 16.28 3.79 9.95
N TRP A 315 15.84 3.09 11.00
CA TRP A 315 14.52 3.28 11.63
C TRP A 315 14.64 3.37 13.16
N GLY A 316 14.56 4.57 13.72
CA GLY A 316 14.61 4.82 15.16
C GLY A 316 13.34 4.42 15.95
N PHE A 317 12.66 3.32 15.56
CA PHE A 317 11.45 2.83 16.20
C PHE A 317 11.70 1.57 17.02
N ALA A 318 11.17 1.52 18.24
CA ALA A 318 11.20 0.33 19.07
C ALA A 318 10.01 -0.57 18.76
N GLY A 319 10.26 -1.87 18.57
CA GLY A 319 9.23 -2.87 18.35
C GLY A 319 8.60 -3.32 19.66
N ARG A 320 7.26 -3.43 19.69
CA ARG A 320 6.50 -3.91 20.86
C ARG A 320 5.35 -4.81 20.44
N LEU A 321 4.96 -5.73 21.31
CA LEU A 321 3.91 -6.74 21.11
C LEU A 321 2.78 -6.59 22.13
N ARG A 322 1.59 -7.09 21.79
CA ARG A 322 0.42 -7.17 22.70
C ARG A 322 0.14 -8.58 23.22
N PHE A 323 0.93 -9.56 22.81
CA PHE A 323 0.71 -10.96 23.11
C PHE A 323 2.04 -11.67 23.29
N ARG A 324 2.02 -12.79 24.04
CA ARG A 324 3.13 -13.74 24.10
C ARG A 324 2.94 -14.84 23.08
N GLU A 325 1.78 -15.47 23.14
CA GLU A 325 1.34 -16.55 22.27
C GLU A 325 -0.06 -16.26 21.73
N VAL A 326 -0.34 -16.74 20.53
CA VAL A 326 -1.66 -16.67 19.90
C VAL A 326 -2.62 -17.60 20.66
N SER A 327 -3.79 -17.09 21.02
CA SER A 327 -4.77 -17.83 21.80
C SER A 327 -5.24 -19.10 21.07
N ALA A 328 -5.60 -20.13 21.83
CA ALA A 328 -6.19 -21.35 21.26
C ALA A 328 -7.50 -21.08 20.49
N ALA A 329 -8.22 -20.01 20.85
CA ALA A 329 -9.42 -19.57 20.17
C ALA A 329 -9.12 -18.93 18.79
N LEU A 330 -8.04 -18.15 18.68
CA LEU A 330 -7.65 -17.53 17.41
C LEU A 330 -6.90 -18.50 16.48
N ARG A 331 -6.10 -19.40 17.07
CA ARG A 331 -5.13 -20.26 16.36
C ARG A 331 -5.68 -21.03 15.15
N PRO A 332 -6.92 -21.59 15.16
CA PRO A 332 -7.49 -22.31 14.02
C PRO A 332 -7.84 -21.41 12.82
N HIS A 333 -7.94 -20.10 13.04
CA HIS A 333 -8.45 -19.13 12.07
C HIS A 333 -7.35 -18.27 11.44
N VAL A 334 -6.09 -18.52 11.79
CA VAL A 334 -4.95 -17.73 11.34
C VAL A 334 -3.91 -18.57 10.62
N THR A 335 -3.30 -17.97 9.61
CA THR A 335 -2.11 -18.50 8.92
C THR A 335 -1.00 -17.45 8.92
N THR A 336 0.25 -17.87 8.71
CA THR A 336 1.43 -17.01 8.62
C THR A 336 2.48 -17.73 7.78
N TRP A 337 3.39 -16.96 7.17
CA TRP A 337 4.55 -17.52 6.46
C TRP A 337 5.65 -18.01 7.41
N ASP A 338 5.66 -17.56 8.67
CA ASP A 338 6.59 -18.02 9.69
C ASP A 338 5.83 -18.43 10.97
N LYS A 339 5.92 -19.72 11.33
CA LYS A 339 5.25 -20.30 12.49
C LYS A 339 5.79 -19.76 13.82
N SER A 340 6.99 -19.20 13.86
CA SER A 340 7.54 -18.53 15.05
C SER A 340 6.65 -17.37 15.52
N PHE A 341 5.86 -16.78 14.59
CA PHE A 341 5.00 -15.65 14.87
C PHE A 341 3.84 -16.00 15.83
N TYR A 342 3.48 -17.29 15.94
CA TYR A 342 2.47 -17.72 16.91
C TYR A 342 2.90 -17.54 18.36
N SER A 343 4.21 -17.44 18.64
CA SER A 343 4.77 -17.37 19.99
C SER A 343 5.83 -16.25 20.13
N MET A 344 5.74 -15.21 19.28
CA MET A 344 6.78 -14.18 19.14
C MET A 344 7.09 -13.40 20.44
N GLY A 345 6.16 -13.31 21.39
CA GLY A 345 6.37 -12.60 22.64
C GLY A 345 6.83 -13.47 23.80
N VAL A 346 7.06 -14.76 23.59
CA VAL A 346 7.63 -15.66 24.61
C VAL A 346 9.05 -15.21 24.95
N GLY A 347 9.36 -15.09 26.24
CA GLY A 347 10.67 -14.59 26.71
C GLY A 347 10.81 -13.06 26.72
N GLY A 348 9.84 -12.31 26.18
CA GLY A 348 9.87 -10.85 26.16
C GLY A 348 9.62 -10.23 27.54
N ALA A 349 10.34 -9.18 27.89
CA ALA A 349 10.08 -8.43 29.13
C ALA A 349 8.67 -7.80 29.11
N ASP A 350 8.01 -7.75 30.27
CA ASP A 350 6.77 -6.97 30.43
C ASP A 350 7.11 -5.48 30.50
N LEU A 351 6.49 -4.69 29.64
CA LEU A 351 6.67 -3.23 29.56
C LEU A 351 5.53 -2.46 30.25
N GLY A 352 4.58 -3.17 30.86
CA GLY A 352 3.40 -2.60 31.50
C GLY A 352 2.29 -2.23 30.51
N GLY A 353 1.07 -2.07 31.02
CA GLY A 353 -0.11 -1.69 30.22
C GLY A 353 -0.45 -2.68 29.10
N GLY A 354 -0.08 -3.95 29.26
CA GLY A 354 -0.27 -5.02 28.28
C GLY A 354 0.70 -4.96 27.09
N TRP A 355 1.87 -4.33 27.24
CA TRP A 355 2.95 -4.34 26.24
C TRP A 355 4.03 -5.34 26.61
N ILE A 356 4.57 -6.02 25.61
CA ILE A 356 5.66 -6.97 25.74
C ILE A 356 6.80 -6.54 24.81
N ALA A 357 8.03 -6.55 25.33
CA ALA A 357 9.23 -6.32 24.54
C ALA A 357 9.45 -7.47 23.56
N ARG A 358 9.96 -7.18 22.37
CA ARG A 358 10.38 -8.23 21.45
C ARG A 358 11.66 -8.91 21.99
N PRO A 359 11.68 -10.23 22.17
CA PRO A 359 12.86 -10.94 22.68
C PRO A 359 14.10 -10.75 21.78
N ASP A 360 13.89 -10.69 20.47
CA ASP A 360 14.97 -10.66 19.46
C ASP A 360 15.28 -9.25 18.91
N ASP A 361 14.87 -8.16 19.58
CA ASP A 361 15.08 -6.76 19.09
C ASP A 361 16.55 -6.28 19.21
N GLY A 362 17.51 -7.22 19.22
CA GLY A 362 18.85 -7.06 19.78
C GLY A 362 19.90 -6.32 18.96
N ALA A 363 19.60 -5.82 17.76
CA ALA A 363 20.48 -4.89 17.06
C ALA A 363 19.67 -3.94 16.18
N ALA A 364 19.87 -2.63 16.35
CA ALA A 364 19.45 -1.67 15.35
C ALA A 364 20.09 -2.08 14.01
N MET A 365 19.29 -2.30 12.97
CA MET A 365 19.82 -2.48 11.63
C MET A 365 20.41 -1.13 11.19
N LEU A 366 21.72 -0.98 11.39
CA LEU A 366 22.46 0.22 11.03
C LEU A 366 22.84 0.13 9.54
N ILE A 367 22.67 1.25 8.84
CA ILE A 367 23.19 1.43 7.50
C ILE A 367 24.65 1.85 7.66
N GLN A 368 25.56 0.99 7.23
CA GLN A 368 27.00 1.25 7.31
C GLN A 368 27.53 1.89 6.02
N PRO A 369 28.54 2.77 6.09
CA PRO A 369 29.16 3.35 4.91
C PRO A 369 29.78 2.30 3.96
N ASP A 370 29.45 2.35 2.67
CA ASP A 370 30.06 1.53 1.60
C ASP A 370 31.28 2.23 1.01
N SER A 371 32.43 1.55 0.93
CA SER A 371 33.68 2.07 0.37
C SER A 371 33.52 2.73 -1.01
N ARG A 372 32.59 2.26 -1.86
CA ARG A 372 32.20 2.92 -3.10
C ARG A 372 31.27 4.10 -2.79
N ARG A 373 31.79 5.32 -2.91
CA ARG A 373 31.03 6.54 -2.67
C ARG A 373 30.26 7.03 -3.89
N LEU A 374 29.08 7.59 -3.66
CA LEU A 374 28.32 8.39 -4.62
C LEU A 374 28.63 9.87 -4.35
N LYS A 375 29.25 10.56 -5.31
CA LYS A 375 29.86 11.89 -5.11
C LYS A 375 29.08 13.04 -5.75
N VAL A 376 27.98 12.72 -6.42
CA VAL A 376 27.12 13.70 -7.09
C VAL A 376 25.98 14.15 -6.16
N PRO A 377 25.37 15.33 -6.37
CA PRO A 377 24.17 15.73 -5.65
C PRO A 377 23.04 14.71 -5.84
N VAL A 378 22.35 14.34 -4.76
CA VAL A 378 21.25 13.37 -4.78
C VAL A 378 19.95 14.00 -4.29
N ALA A 379 18.90 13.87 -5.10
CA ALA A 379 17.54 14.22 -4.76
C ALA A 379 16.65 12.99 -4.75
N ALA A 380 15.60 13.01 -3.94
CA ALA A 380 14.53 12.01 -3.99
C ALA A 380 13.17 12.69 -4.17
N LEU A 381 12.38 12.19 -5.11
CA LEU A 381 10.99 12.58 -5.30
C LEU A 381 10.11 11.72 -4.40
N ILE A 382 9.45 12.35 -3.43
CA ILE A 382 8.57 11.70 -2.47
C ILE A 382 7.12 12.13 -2.65
N GLY A 383 6.20 11.33 -2.14
CA GLY A 383 4.78 11.62 -2.16
C GLY A 383 3.95 10.70 -1.29
N PRO A 384 2.61 10.82 -1.35
CA PRO A 384 1.72 10.15 -0.42
C PRO A 384 1.69 8.62 -0.55
N ALA A 385 2.29 8.03 -1.60
CA ALA A 385 2.49 6.59 -1.66
C ALA A 385 3.53 6.11 -0.64
N ASN A 386 4.54 6.95 -0.33
CA ASN A 386 5.69 6.55 0.48
C ASN A 386 5.33 6.20 1.91
N SER A 387 5.21 4.91 2.18
CA SER A 387 4.98 4.31 3.48
C SER A 387 6.00 3.19 3.73
N SER A 388 5.93 2.55 4.90
CA SER A 388 6.82 1.43 5.24
C SER A 388 8.29 1.75 4.90
N ALA A 389 9.04 0.85 4.28
CA ALA A 389 10.46 1.01 3.91
C ALA A 389 10.79 2.37 3.25
N THR A 390 9.94 2.90 2.37
CA THR A 390 10.20 4.20 1.72
C THR A 390 10.00 5.40 2.64
N PHE A 391 9.10 5.30 3.63
CA PHE A 391 9.00 6.30 4.70
C PHE A 391 10.26 6.28 5.58
N GLY A 392 10.75 5.07 5.85
CA GLY A 392 12.03 4.80 6.48
C GLY A 392 13.20 5.49 5.79
N PHE A 393 13.39 5.15 4.51
CA PHE A 393 14.39 5.76 3.66
C PHE A 393 14.28 7.28 3.62
N ALA A 394 13.08 7.85 3.45
CA ALA A 394 12.89 9.30 3.44
C ALA A 394 13.28 9.95 4.78
N SER A 395 13.03 9.25 5.90
CA SER A 395 13.43 9.71 7.23
C SER A 395 14.95 9.66 7.41
N ALA A 396 15.60 8.57 7.02
CA ALA A 396 17.05 8.41 7.05
C ALA A 396 17.76 9.38 6.10
N ALA A 397 17.22 9.58 4.90
CA ALA A 397 17.65 10.60 3.94
C ALA A 397 17.70 11.99 4.56
N ARG A 398 16.61 12.41 5.22
CA ARG A 398 16.57 13.69 5.94
C ARG A 398 17.59 13.75 7.08
N LEU A 399 17.69 12.71 7.89
CA LEU A 399 18.63 12.66 9.03
C LEU A 399 20.08 12.75 8.57
N SER A 400 20.43 12.10 7.45
CA SER A 400 21.78 12.13 6.88
C SER A 400 22.19 13.52 6.35
N GLY A 401 21.22 14.34 5.94
CA GLY A 401 21.46 15.58 5.21
C GLY A 401 22.07 15.42 3.82
N LYS A 402 22.20 14.17 3.31
CA LYS A 402 22.87 13.87 2.01
C LYS A 402 21.91 13.81 0.82
N ILE A 403 20.60 13.72 1.06
CA ILE A 403 19.58 13.63 0.02
C ILE A 403 18.55 14.73 0.24
N ARG A 404 18.26 15.51 -0.80
CA ARG A 404 17.22 16.55 -0.76
C ARG A 404 15.88 15.99 -1.23
N LEU A 405 14.81 16.22 -0.47
CA LEU A 405 13.48 15.66 -0.72
C LEU A 405 12.59 16.68 -1.46
N PHE A 406 11.99 16.26 -2.57
CA PHE A 406 11.08 17.05 -3.40
C PHE A 406 9.71 16.36 -3.52
N GLY A 407 8.63 17.13 -3.70
CA GLY A 407 7.31 16.59 -4.05
C GLY A 407 6.24 16.90 -3.02
N GLU A 408 5.64 15.87 -2.42
CA GLU A 408 4.53 16.00 -1.47
C GLU A 408 4.80 15.21 -0.16
N PRO A 409 4.07 15.49 0.94
CA PRO A 409 4.25 14.74 2.19
C PRO A 409 4.08 13.23 2.01
N THR A 410 4.90 12.45 2.71
CA THR A 410 4.87 10.98 2.63
C THR A 410 3.59 10.37 3.21
N GLY A 411 3.29 9.15 2.80
CA GLY A 411 2.11 8.37 3.23
C GLY A 411 2.26 7.63 4.56
N GLY A 412 3.48 7.40 5.02
CA GLY A 412 3.77 6.85 6.34
C GLY A 412 3.46 7.84 7.47
N ASN A 413 3.78 7.45 8.71
CA ASN A 413 3.45 8.27 9.89
C ASN A 413 4.63 8.32 10.87
N ARG A 414 4.93 9.53 11.35
CA ARG A 414 5.99 9.77 12.33
C ARG A 414 5.66 9.19 13.71
N ARG A 415 4.39 8.89 14.02
CA ARG A 415 3.99 8.11 15.22
C ARG A 415 4.25 6.61 15.09
N GLY A 416 4.83 6.18 13.98
CA GLY A 416 5.20 4.81 13.71
C GLY A 416 4.13 4.03 12.95
N ILE A 417 4.39 2.73 12.80
CA ILE A 417 3.62 1.81 11.97
C ILE A 417 3.32 0.52 12.74
N ASN A 418 2.41 -0.32 12.27
CA ASN A 418 2.30 -1.71 12.71
C ASN A 418 2.62 -2.62 11.52
N GLY A 419 3.39 -3.68 11.70
CA GLY A 419 3.82 -4.55 10.58
C GLY A 419 4.86 -5.57 11.01
N GLY A 420 5.80 -5.89 10.13
CA GLY A 420 6.95 -6.78 10.38
C GLY A 420 6.61 -8.27 10.44
N ALA A 421 5.53 -8.62 11.14
CA ALA A 421 5.01 -9.98 11.26
C ALA A 421 3.49 -9.94 11.19
N PHE A 422 2.88 -10.94 10.55
CA PHE A 422 1.45 -10.91 10.25
C PHE A 422 0.80 -12.26 10.48
N LEU A 423 -0.46 -12.21 10.92
CA LEU A 423 -1.40 -13.31 10.83
C LEU A 423 -2.45 -12.95 9.78
N PHE A 424 -2.69 -13.87 8.85
CA PHE A 424 -3.78 -13.78 7.90
C PHE A 424 -5.00 -14.45 8.52
N THR A 425 -5.96 -13.63 8.96
CA THR A 425 -7.11 -14.09 9.76
C THR A 425 -8.30 -14.33 8.85
N THR A 426 -8.79 -15.56 8.79
CA THR A 426 -9.99 -15.92 8.01
C THR A 426 -11.19 -16.04 8.95
N LEU A 427 -12.22 -15.25 8.68
CA LEU A 427 -13.49 -15.32 9.42
C LEU A 427 -14.24 -16.62 9.03
N PRO A 428 -14.52 -17.53 9.97
CA PRO A 428 -15.00 -18.89 9.66
C PRO A 428 -16.36 -18.93 8.97
N GLY A 429 -17.25 -17.99 9.27
CA GLY A 429 -18.60 -17.90 8.76
C GLY A 429 -18.73 -17.28 7.38
N SER A 430 -17.92 -16.26 7.08
CA SER A 430 -17.93 -15.57 5.78
C SER A 430 -16.84 -16.04 4.81
N GLY A 431 -15.75 -16.61 5.32
CA GLY A 431 -14.54 -16.91 4.57
C GLY A 431 -13.72 -15.67 4.19
N ILE A 432 -14.10 -14.47 4.67
CA ILE A 432 -13.36 -13.24 4.40
C ILE A 432 -12.05 -13.25 5.19
N GLU A 433 -10.94 -12.95 4.51
CA GLU A 433 -9.64 -12.77 5.15
C GLU A 433 -9.34 -11.28 5.44
N PHE A 434 -8.65 -11.01 6.55
CA PHE A 434 -7.97 -9.73 6.77
C PHE A 434 -6.58 -9.91 7.37
N ASP A 435 -5.73 -8.90 7.13
CA ASP A 435 -4.37 -8.86 7.64
C ASP A 435 -4.34 -8.35 9.09
N LEU A 436 -3.66 -9.09 9.96
CA LEU A 436 -3.41 -8.74 11.36
C LEU A 436 -1.89 -8.55 11.57
N PRO A 437 -1.38 -7.31 11.58
CA PRO A 437 0.02 -7.05 11.93
C PRO A 437 0.25 -7.29 13.42
N LEU A 438 1.43 -7.81 13.77
CA LEU A 438 1.75 -8.28 15.12
C LEU A 438 2.71 -7.35 15.87
N VAL A 439 3.61 -6.65 15.16
CA VAL A 439 4.57 -5.73 15.77
C VAL A 439 4.08 -4.30 15.63
N GLY A 440 4.01 -3.58 16.76
CA GLY A 440 3.88 -2.13 16.77
C GLY A 440 5.26 -1.48 16.86
N TYR A 441 5.59 -0.65 15.88
CA TYR A 441 6.81 0.16 15.87
C TYR A 441 6.48 1.56 16.37
N PHE A 442 7.20 2.03 17.39
CA PHE A 442 6.92 3.31 18.06
C PHE A 442 8.19 4.17 18.14
N PRO A 443 8.09 5.50 17.90
CA PRO A 443 9.19 6.41 18.14
C PRO A 443 9.55 6.45 19.63
N SER A 444 10.83 6.71 19.90
CA SER A 444 11.34 6.91 21.26
C SER A 444 10.79 8.17 21.94
N GLN A 445 10.35 9.15 21.15
CA GLN A 445 9.78 10.41 21.61
C GLN A 445 8.41 10.66 20.96
N PRO A 446 7.53 11.44 21.60
CA PRO A 446 6.27 11.85 20.97
C PRO A 446 6.50 12.51 19.61
N GLN A 447 5.71 12.11 18.61
CA GLN A 447 5.79 12.64 17.25
C GLN A 447 4.40 13.11 16.77
N PRO A 448 4.33 14.07 15.83
CA PRO A 448 3.08 14.48 15.22
C PRO A 448 2.46 13.35 14.41
N ASP A 449 1.12 13.35 14.34
CA ASP A 449 0.35 12.45 13.48
C ASP A 449 0.39 12.95 12.04
N ALA A 450 1.52 12.75 11.38
CA ALA A 450 1.76 13.24 10.03
C ALA A 450 2.84 12.42 9.34
N GLY A 451 2.80 12.46 8.01
CA GLY A 451 3.94 12.06 7.18
C GLY A 451 5.11 13.02 7.28
N LEU A 452 6.14 12.72 6.51
CA LEU A 452 7.33 13.54 6.37
C LEU A 452 7.09 14.56 5.25
N VAL A 453 7.13 15.86 5.56
CA VAL A 453 7.01 16.95 4.57
C VAL A 453 8.31 17.03 3.75
N PRO A 454 8.31 17.20 2.42
CA PRO A 454 9.54 17.37 1.62
C PRO A 454 10.29 18.66 1.97
N ASP A 455 11.56 18.76 1.56
CA ASP A 455 12.33 20.01 1.70
C ASP A 455 11.86 21.06 0.69
N VAL A 456 11.36 20.61 -0.47
CA VAL A 456 10.75 21.46 -1.49
C VAL A 456 9.40 20.85 -1.90
N THR A 457 8.32 21.54 -1.57
CA THR A 457 6.96 21.09 -1.93
C THR A 457 6.66 21.47 -3.37
N VAL A 458 6.40 20.47 -4.23
CA VAL A 458 6.13 20.64 -5.65
C VAL A 458 5.02 19.67 -6.08
N PRO A 459 3.74 20.04 -5.92
CA PRO A 459 2.62 19.15 -6.25
C PRO A 459 2.39 19.05 -7.76
N MET A 460 1.83 17.92 -8.19
CA MET A 460 1.40 17.73 -9.58
C MET A 460 0.13 18.55 -9.89
N THR A 461 -0.01 19.02 -11.13
CA THR A 461 -1.20 19.77 -11.58
C THR A 461 -1.83 19.12 -12.81
N ALA A 462 -3.14 19.31 -13.00
CA ALA A 462 -3.83 18.83 -14.20
C ALA A 462 -3.22 19.43 -15.48
N ARG A 463 -2.77 20.68 -15.43
CA ARG A 463 -2.07 21.35 -16.53
C ARG A 463 -0.72 20.68 -16.84
N ALA A 464 0.07 20.34 -15.83
CA ALA A 464 1.34 19.63 -16.03
C ALA A 464 1.11 18.23 -16.62
N ILE A 465 0.10 17.50 -16.12
CA ILE A 465 -0.31 16.20 -16.68
C ILE A 465 -0.69 16.34 -18.16
N ALA A 466 -1.51 17.34 -18.51
CA ALA A 466 -1.92 17.61 -19.89
C ALA A 466 -0.74 18.00 -20.80
N ALA A 467 0.23 18.75 -20.26
CA ALA A 467 1.43 19.18 -20.99
C ALA A 467 2.53 18.11 -21.08
N GLY A 468 2.38 16.98 -20.37
CA GLY A 468 3.42 15.95 -20.29
C GLY A 468 4.66 16.39 -19.50
N THR A 469 4.55 17.40 -18.63
CA THR A 469 5.66 17.90 -17.80
C THR A 469 5.62 17.34 -16.39
N ASP A 470 6.76 17.38 -15.71
CA ASP A 470 6.91 16.88 -14.35
C ASP A 470 7.59 17.91 -13.44
N PRO A 471 6.78 18.76 -12.77
CA PRO A 471 7.32 19.87 -11.98
C PRO A 471 8.29 19.45 -10.88
N ALA A 472 8.05 18.32 -10.21
CA ALA A 472 8.90 17.86 -9.11
C ALA A 472 10.24 17.33 -9.64
N LEU A 473 10.20 16.56 -10.73
CA LEU A 473 11.41 16.07 -11.39
C LEU A 473 12.25 17.23 -11.95
N ASP A 474 11.61 18.20 -12.61
CA ASP A 474 12.32 19.34 -13.18
C ASP A 474 12.94 20.24 -12.10
N ALA A 475 12.24 20.45 -10.99
CA ALA A 475 12.77 21.19 -9.84
C ALA A 475 13.97 20.46 -9.19
N ALA A 476 13.89 19.14 -9.04
CA ALA A 476 14.98 18.33 -8.48
C ALA A 476 16.21 18.32 -9.41
N ALA A 477 16.00 18.19 -10.72
CA ALA A 477 17.08 18.24 -11.70
C ALA A 477 17.76 19.63 -11.70
N ALA A 478 16.99 20.71 -11.70
CA ALA A 478 17.53 22.07 -11.62
C ALA A 478 18.36 22.30 -10.35
N TRP A 479 17.89 21.79 -9.20
CA TRP A 479 18.65 21.85 -7.95
C TRP A 479 19.97 21.06 -8.03
N ALA A 480 19.94 19.85 -8.59
CA ALA A 480 21.13 19.02 -8.73
C ALA A 480 22.20 19.71 -9.59
N LEU A 481 21.79 20.31 -10.71
CA LEU A 481 22.67 21.06 -11.62
C LEU A 481 23.31 22.30 -10.98
N ALA A 482 22.67 22.89 -9.98
CA ALA A 482 23.17 24.05 -9.25
C ALA A 482 24.04 23.67 -8.04
N SER A 483 24.02 22.40 -7.62
CA SER A 483 24.69 21.90 -6.41
C SER A 483 25.97 21.11 -6.70
N GLY A 484 26.17 20.70 -7.96
CA GLY A 484 27.38 20.03 -8.45
C GLY A 484 28.20 20.97 -9.31
#